data_AF-A0AAU0VXJ5-F1
#
_entry.id   AF-A0AAU0VXJ5-F1
#
_cell.length_a   1.000
_cell.length_b   1.000
_cell.length_c   1.000
_cell.angle_alpha   90.00
_cell.angle_beta   90.00
_cell.angle_gamma   90.00
#
_symmetry.space_group_name_H-M   'P 1'
#
loop_
_entity.id
_entity.type
_entity.pdbx_description
1 polymer ?
#
loop_
_entity_poly.entity_id
_entity_poly.type
_entity_poly.pdbx_seq_one_letter_code
_entity_poly.pdbx_strand_id
1 'polypeptide(L)'
;MTDLIKLPHTGLHVPHNRYTLADFQQMTTRCGIAYNATVNEGKRCVGVIENQGNGGGTWFHPATAADHRAVHDFAAACRMDSEPLSEEEVLDHLITEHETAQEVAKCARRRASLLRGFDEDGEPVVSIAIGAAPTRLARADCPFLPRLARDLKASDPDVSAWEFWTGDQWAPLNLPAVPD
;
A
#
# COMPACT_ATOMS: atom_id res chain seq x y z
N MET A 1 23.75 11.60 8.66
CA MET A 1 22.47 11.32 7.99
C MET A 1 22.05 9.93 8.42
N THR A 2 20.87 9.79 9.00
CA THR A 2 20.30 8.46 9.28
C THR A 2 19.98 7.82 7.94
N ASP A 3 20.45 6.60 7.72
CA ASP A 3 20.12 5.83 6.52
C ASP A 3 18.65 5.39 6.66
N LEU A 4 17.79 5.84 5.75
CA LEU A 4 16.35 5.54 5.79
C LEU A 4 16.06 4.26 4.99
N ILE A 5 15.11 3.47 5.48
CA ILE A 5 14.67 2.23 4.83
C ILE A 5 13.43 2.55 3.98
N LYS A 6 13.49 2.29 2.68
CA LYS A 6 12.32 2.36 1.81
C LYS A 6 11.41 1.15 2.04
N LEU A 7 10.15 1.38 2.39
CA LEU A 7 9.12 0.35 2.46
C LEU A 7 8.75 -0.11 1.03
N PRO A 8 8.70 -1.43 0.78
CA PRO A 8 8.64 -1.97 -0.57
C PRO A 8 7.35 -1.65 -1.32
N HIS A 9 6.21 -1.58 -0.64
CA HIS A 9 4.92 -1.45 -1.32
C HIS A 9 4.49 0.01 -1.50
N THR A 10 4.69 0.83 -0.48
CA THR A 10 4.29 2.25 -0.47
C THR A 10 5.40 3.20 -0.93
N GLY A 11 6.66 2.81 -0.80
CA GLY A 11 7.80 3.69 -1.06
C GLY A 11 8.12 4.68 0.06
N LEU A 12 7.39 4.65 1.17
CA LEU A 12 7.67 5.44 2.37
C LEU A 12 9.07 5.12 2.89
N HIS A 13 9.88 6.15 3.16
CA HIS A 13 11.17 6.01 3.80
C HIS A 13 11.03 6.17 5.31
N VAL A 14 11.41 5.15 6.07
CA VAL A 14 11.28 5.10 7.53
C VAL A 14 12.64 5.01 8.22
N PRO A 15 12.81 5.53 9.44
CA PRO A 15 14.09 5.44 10.16
C PRO A 15 14.42 4.01 10.62
N HIS A 16 13.43 3.13 10.71
CA HIS A 16 13.60 1.69 10.98
C HIS A 16 12.31 0.90 10.68
N ASN A 17 12.39 -0.42 10.54
CA ASN A 17 11.23 -1.30 10.33
C ASN A 17 10.86 -2.13 11.59
N ARG A 18 11.18 -1.64 12.79
CA ARG A 18 10.91 -2.33 14.06
C ARG A 18 9.42 -2.36 14.45
N TYR A 19 8.65 -1.38 13.96
CA TYR A 19 7.21 -1.35 14.16
C TYR A 19 6.54 -2.30 13.17
N THR A 20 5.68 -3.16 13.71
CA THR A 20 4.90 -4.13 12.95
C THR A 20 3.44 -3.95 13.28
N LEU A 21 2.58 -4.00 12.26
CA LEU A 21 1.14 -3.96 12.44
C LEU A 21 0.59 -5.38 12.56
N ALA A 22 -0.38 -5.55 13.45
CA ALA A 22 -1.09 -6.81 13.70
C ALA A 22 -2.56 -6.53 14.02
N ASP A 23 -3.36 -7.60 14.07
CA ASP A 23 -4.79 -7.55 14.40
C ASP A 23 -5.57 -6.53 13.57
N PHE A 24 -5.16 -6.32 12.31
CA PHE A 24 -5.80 -5.38 11.42
C PHE A 24 -7.25 -5.77 11.16
N GLN A 25 -8.15 -4.82 11.40
CA GLN A 25 -9.58 -4.95 11.14
C GLN A 25 -10.06 -3.73 10.39
N GLN A 26 -10.95 -3.96 9.41
CA GLN A 26 -11.59 -2.88 8.68
C GLN A 26 -13.07 -3.16 8.45
N MET A 27 -13.84 -2.08 8.34
CA MET A 27 -15.28 -2.09 8.10
C MET A 27 -15.67 -0.90 7.23
N THR A 28 -16.37 -1.18 6.13
CA THR A 28 -17.00 -0.13 5.33
C THR A 28 -18.15 0.50 6.11
N THR A 29 -18.12 1.82 6.25
CA THR A 29 -19.19 2.62 6.84
C THR A 29 -19.94 3.39 5.74
N ARG A 30 -20.96 4.17 6.11
CA ARG A 30 -21.65 5.07 5.18
C ARG A 30 -20.75 6.20 4.67
N CYS A 31 -19.73 6.58 5.43
CA CYS A 31 -18.93 7.79 5.23
C CYS A 31 -17.46 7.51 4.87
N GLY A 32 -17.04 6.24 4.84
CA GLY A 32 -15.65 5.88 4.58
C GLY A 32 -15.33 4.48 5.10
N ILE A 33 -14.04 4.19 5.24
CA ILE A 33 -13.55 2.93 5.78
C ILE A 33 -13.07 3.19 7.20
N ALA A 34 -13.68 2.50 8.18
CA ALA A 34 -13.17 2.48 9.54
C ALA A 34 -12.18 1.33 9.67
N TYR A 35 -11.07 1.54 10.34
CA TYR A 35 -10.09 0.50 10.57
C TYR A 35 -9.34 0.69 11.88
N ASN A 36 -8.75 -0.39 12.38
CA ASN A 36 -7.75 -0.34 13.42
C ASN A 36 -6.61 -1.34 13.18
N ALA A 37 -5.45 -1.04 13.73
CA ALA A 37 -4.30 -1.94 13.73
C ALA A 37 -3.49 -1.78 15.01
N THR A 38 -3.10 -2.91 15.62
CA THR A 38 -2.17 -2.89 16.75
C THR A 38 -0.76 -2.65 16.25
N VAL A 39 -0.08 -1.64 16.80
CA VAL A 39 1.34 -1.38 16.54
C VAL A 39 2.17 -2.11 17.59
N ASN A 40 3.12 -2.93 17.15
CA ASN A 40 4.03 -3.68 18.01
C ASN A 40 5.49 -3.33 17.73
N GLU A 41 6.29 -3.23 18.79
CA GLU A 41 7.74 -3.26 18.73
C GLU A 41 8.22 -4.61 19.28
N GLY A 42 8.55 -5.52 18.38
CA GLY A 42 8.77 -6.93 18.74
C GLY A 42 7.48 -7.57 19.31
N LYS A 43 7.52 -8.00 20.57
CA LYS A 43 6.35 -8.61 21.25
C LYS A 43 5.53 -7.62 22.08
N ARG A 44 5.95 -6.36 22.16
CA ARG A 44 5.32 -5.35 23.02
C ARG A 44 4.39 -4.49 22.17
N CYS A 45 3.13 -4.39 22.59
CA CYS A 45 2.19 -3.43 22.02
C CYS A 45 2.61 -2.01 22.42
N VAL A 46 2.74 -1.13 21.43
CA VAL A 46 3.09 0.29 21.63
C VAL A 46 1.86 1.19 21.49
N GLY A 47 0.80 0.71 20.86
CA GLY A 47 -0.46 1.43 20.70
C GLY A 47 -1.31 0.87 19.57
N VAL A 48 -2.33 1.62 19.18
CA VAL A 48 -3.28 1.27 18.12
C VAL A 48 -3.39 2.43 17.14
N ILE A 49 -3.31 2.15 15.84
CA ILE A 49 -3.71 3.10 14.79
C ILE A 49 -5.22 2.91 14.58
N GLU A 50 -5.99 4.00 14.53
CA GLU A 50 -7.43 3.98 14.34
C GLU A 50 -7.87 5.06 13.34
N ASN A 51 -8.77 4.69 12.43
CA ASN A 51 -9.59 5.62 11.67
C ASN A 51 -11.07 5.25 11.86
N GLN A 52 -11.91 6.24 12.14
CA GLN A 52 -13.33 6.03 12.44
C GLN A 52 -14.22 5.91 11.20
N GLY A 53 -13.66 6.10 9.99
CA GLY A 53 -14.39 5.99 8.73
C GLY A 53 -15.51 7.02 8.58
N ASN A 54 -15.42 8.16 9.26
CA ASN A 54 -16.40 9.25 9.23
C ASN A 54 -15.89 10.50 8.47
N GLY A 55 -14.84 10.33 7.65
CA GLY A 55 -14.13 11.43 6.98
C GLY A 55 -13.17 12.19 7.90
N GLY A 56 -12.98 11.73 9.15
CA GLY A 56 -11.92 12.20 10.03
C GLY A 56 -10.57 11.54 9.74
N GLY A 57 -9.53 12.08 10.38
CA GLY A 57 -8.17 11.61 10.19
C GLY A 57 -7.84 10.30 10.90
N THR A 58 -6.63 9.84 10.65
CA THR A 58 -6.04 8.63 11.25
C THR A 58 -5.24 8.99 12.50
N TRP A 59 -5.52 8.31 13.61
CA TRP A 59 -4.97 8.62 14.93
C TRP A 59 -4.17 7.47 15.51
N PHE A 60 -3.13 7.81 16.27
CA PHE A 60 -2.40 6.86 17.10
C PHE A 60 -2.85 6.96 18.57
N HIS A 61 -3.31 5.84 19.13
CA HIS A 61 -3.66 5.67 20.53
C HIS A 61 -2.52 4.94 21.26
N PRO A 62 -1.61 5.67 21.94
CA PRO A 62 -0.41 5.11 22.52
C PRO A 62 -0.71 4.29 23.79
N ALA A 63 0.06 3.22 24.03
CA ALA A 63 0.00 2.46 25.27
C ALA A 63 0.59 3.25 26.46
N THR A 64 1.59 4.10 26.21
CA THR A 64 2.20 4.99 27.20
C THR A 64 2.58 6.34 26.59
N ALA A 65 2.80 7.36 27.43
CA ALA A 65 3.31 8.66 26.96
C ALA A 65 4.71 8.56 26.31
N ALA A 66 5.50 7.53 26.64
CA ALA A 66 6.77 7.28 25.99
C ALA A 66 6.57 6.73 24.56
N ASP A 67 5.59 5.83 24.37
CA ASP A 67 5.24 5.31 23.05
C ASP A 67 4.69 6.39 22.13
N HIS A 68 3.89 7.31 22.66
CA HIS A 68 3.44 8.49 21.91
C HIS A 68 4.63 9.28 21.34
N ARG A 69 5.59 9.65 22.20
CA ARG A 69 6.79 10.38 21.75
C ARG A 69 7.61 9.57 20.75
N ALA A 70 7.78 8.27 20.99
CA ALA A 70 8.57 7.42 20.12
C ALA A 70 7.95 7.27 18.71
N VAL A 71 6.62 7.19 18.60
CA VAL A 71 5.92 7.15 17.31
C VAL A 71 5.91 8.53 16.64
N HIS A 72 5.75 9.60 17.42
CA HIS A 72 5.86 10.97 16.90
C HIS A 72 7.25 11.24 16.30
N ASP A 73 8.32 10.92 17.04
CA ASP A 73 9.70 11.08 16.56
C ASP A 73 10.00 10.20 15.34
N PHE A 74 9.41 8.99 15.30
CA PHE A 74 9.48 8.10 14.15
C PHE A 74 8.82 8.73 12.92
N ALA A 75 7.61 9.26 13.06
CA ALA A 75 6.87 9.88 11.97
C ALA A 75 7.57 11.14 11.45
N ALA A 76 8.07 11.99 12.35
CA ALA A 76 8.83 13.20 11.99
C ALA A 76 10.12 12.91 11.19
N ALA A 77 10.68 11.70 11.32
CA ALA A 77 11.84 11.25 10.56
C ALA A 77 11.49 10.58 9.22
N CYS A 78 10.23 10.24 8.98
CA CYS A 78 9.79 9.58 7.75
C CYS A 78 9.77 10.54 6.56
N ARG A 79 9.99 10.01 5.35
CA ARG A 79 10.01 10.80 4.11
C ARG A 79 9.29 10.08 2.97
N MET A 80 8.63 10.84 2.11
CA MET A 80 8.10 10.37 0.82
C MET A 80 8.72 11.26 -0.24
N ASP A 81 9.41 10.66 -1.21
CA ASP A 81 10.15 11.41 -2.24
C ASP A 81 11.07 12.52 -1.67
N SER A 82 11.67 12.24 -0.51
CA SER A 82 12.52 13.15 0.28
C SER A 82 11.81 14.27 1.04
N GLU A 83 10.50 14.40 0.91
CA GLU A 83 9.69 15.39 1.63
C GLU A 83 9.18 14.82 2.97
N PRO A 84 9.08 15.65 4.02
CA PRO A 84 8.47 15.27 5.29
C PRO A 84 6.97 15.07 5.15
N LEU A 85 6.41 14.19 5.96
CA LEU A 85 4.97 13.96 6.07
C LEU A 85 4.49 14.36 7.47
N SER A 86 3.20 14.65 7.58
CA SER A 86 2.48 14.67 8.84
C SER A 86 2.45 13.29 9.48
N GLU A 87 2.19 13.24 10.79
CA GLU A 87 2.04 11.97 11.50
C GLU A 87 0.90 11.14 10.91
N GLU A 88 -0.23 11.77 10.61
CA GLU A 88 -1.40 11.14 9.98
C GLU A 88 -1.04 10.44 8.66
N GLU A 89 -0.38 11.13 7.73
CA GLU A 89 0.04 10.55 6.45
C GLU A 89 1.01 9.37 6.63
N VAL A 90 1.91 9.44 7.63
CA VAL A 90 2.79 8.29 7.94
C VAL A 90 1.97 7.10 8.42
N LEU A 91 0.99 7.31 9.30
CA LEU A 91 0.12 6.23 9.80
C LEU A 91 -0.68 5.60 8.65
N ASP A 92 -1.24 6.41 7.76
CA ASP A 92 -1.97 5.94 6.57
C ASP A 92 -1.07 5.10 5.64
N HIS A 93 0.17 5.54 5.41
CA HIS A 93 1.13 4.74 4.64
C HIS A 93 1.52 3.44 5.34
N LEU A 94 1.67 3.41 6.67
CA LEU A 94 1.95 2.16 7.39
C LEU A 94 0.79 1.16 7.28
N ILE A 95 -0.45 1.64 7.32
CA ILE A 95 -1.65 0.83 7.10
C ILE A 95 -1.66 0.29 5.66
N THR A 96 -1.49 1.18 4.68
CA THR A 96 -1.44 0.81 3.26
C THR A 96 -0.34 -0.22 2.98
N GLU A 97 0.84 -0.05 3.58
CA GLU A 97 1.95 -1.00 3.49
C GLU A 97 1.55 -2.38 4.03
N HIS A 98 0.90 -2.42 5.20
CA HIS A 98 0.46 -3.66 5.82
C HIS A 98 -0.61 -4.38 4.98
N GLU A 99 -1.64 -3.67 4.53
CA GLU A 99 -2.70 -4.23 3.68
C GLU A 99 -2.13 -4.75 2.36
N THR A 100 -1.25 -3.97 1.73
CA THR A 100 -0.62 -4.35 0.47
C THR A 100 0.26 -5.59 0.66
N ALA A 101 1.02 -5.68 1.76
CA ALA A 101 1.81 -6.86 2.09
C ALA A 101 0.94 -8.12 2.27
N GLN A 102 -0.24 -7.98 2.89
CA GLN A 102 -1.19 -9.09 3.04
C GLN A 102 -1.74 -9.55 1.68
N GLU A 103 -2.13 -8.63 0.80
CA GLU A 103 -2.64 -8.95 -0.53
C GLU A 103 -1.56 -9.53 -1.45
N VAL A 104 -0.32 -9.02 -1.39
CA VAL A 104 0.85 -9.62 -2.06
C VAL A 104 1.06 -11.05 -1.59
N ALA A 105 1.06 -11.31 -0.28
CA ALA A 105 1.23 -12.65 0.27
C ALA A 105 0.09 -13.61 -0.14
N LYS A 106 -1.13 -13.10 -0.30
CA LYS A 106 -2.29 -13.85 -0.82
C LYS A 106 -2.16 -14.15 -2.31
N CYS A 107 -1.71 -13.19 -3.12
CA CYS A 107 -1.44 -13.39 -4.55
C CYS A 107 -0.34 -14.43 -4.77
N ALA A 108 0.77 -14.33 -4.02
CA ALA A 108 1.87 -15.29 -4.08
C ALA A 108 1.41 -16.73 -3.82
N ARG A 109 0.59 -16.95 -2.76
CA ARG A 109 0.01 -18.26 -2.45
C ARG A 109 -0.88 -18.82 -3.56
N ARG A 110 -1.53 -17.93 -4.33
CA ARG A 110 -2.44 -18.29 -5.44
C ARG A 110 -1.76 -18.33 -6.80
N ARG A 111 -0.44 -18.07 -6.88
CA ARG A 111 0.29 -17.86 -8.14
C ARG A 111 -0.38 -16.80 -9.04
N ALA A 112 -0.91 -15.78 -8.39
CA ALA A 112 -1.54 -14.61 -8.98
C ALA A 112 -0.60 -13.40 -8.86
N SER A 113 -0.93 -12.33 -9.56
CA SER A 113 -0.25 -11.04 -9.46
C SER A 113 -1.18 -10.00 -8.87
N LEU A 114 -0.62 -9.12 -8.04
CA LEU A 114 -1.27 -7.89 -7.62
C LEU A 114 -0.92 -6.79 -8.61
N LEU A 115 -1.93 -6.08 -9.08
CA LEU A 115 -1.81 -4.88 -9.90
C LEU A 115 -2.29 -3.68 -9.09
N ARG A 116 -1.71 -2.52 -9.36
CA ARG A 116 -2.21 -1.22 -8.92
C ARG A 116 -2.33 -0.28 -10.11
N GLY A 117 -3.43 0.47 -10.15
CA GLY A 117 -3.73 1.45 -11.19
C GLY A 117 -3.61 2.87 -10.62
N PHE A 118 -3.14 3.77 -11.47
CA PHE A 118 -2.95 5.18 -11.14
C PHE A 118 -3.77 6.08 -12.06
N ASP A 119 -4.22 7.22 -11.55
CA ASP A 119 -4.82 8.27 -12.36
C ASP A 119 -3.76 9.12 -13.10
N GLU A 120 -4.17 10.21 -13.75
CA GLU A 120 -3.26 11.10 -14.49
C GLU A 120 -2.29 11.88 -13.59
N ASP A 121 -2.65 12.09 -12.33
CA ASP A 121 -1.82 12.78 -11.34
C ASP A 121 -0.81 11.84 -10.67
N GLY A 122 -0.93 10.53 -10.91
CA GLY A 122 -0.04 9.50 -10.36
C GLY A 122 -0.49 8.99 -9.00
N GLU A 123 -1.74 9.24 -8.61
CA GLU A 123 -2.32 8.75 -7.35
C GLU A 123 -2.89 7.34 -7.55
N PRO A 124 -2.66 6.41 -6.60
CA PRO A 124 -3.19 5.06 -6.70
C PRO A 124 -4.71 5.06 -6.49
N VAL A 125 -5.46 4.67 -7.52
CA VAL A 125 -6.94 4.68 -7.50
C VAL A 125 -7.56 3.31 -7.36
N VAL A 126 -6.82 2.25 -7.70
CA VAL A 126 -7.34 0.88 -7.67
C VAL A 126 -6.24 -0.15 -7.45
N SER A 127 -6.57 -1.25 -6.77
CA SER A 127 -5.70 -2.44 -6.66
C SER A 127 -6.51 -3.71 -6.95
N ILE A 128 -5.99 -4.57 -7.81
CA ILE A 128 -6.68 -5.79 -8.26
C ILE A 128 -5.75 -6.99 -8.32
N ALA A 129 -6.27 -8.17 -8.02
CA ALA A 129 -5.56 -9.43 -8.16
C ALA A 129 -5.94 -10.14 -9.47
N ILE A 130 -4.95 -10.56 -10.25
CA ILE A 130 -5.18 -11.28 -11.51
C ILE A 130 -4.56 -12.68 -11.49
N GLY A 131 -5.25 -13.63 -12.14
CA GLY A 131 -4.82 -15.03 -12.27
C GLY A 131 -3.68 -15.24 -13.28
N ALA A 132 -2.59 -14.51 -13.14
CA ALA A 132 -1.38 -14.67 -13.93
C ALA A 132 -0.15 -14.52 -13.02
N ALA A 133 0.92 -15.27 -13.29
CA ALA A 133 2.18 -15.09 -12.57
C ALA A 133 2.89 -13.80 -13.01
N PRO A 134 3.68 -13.14 -12.14
CA PRO A 134 4.41 -11.91 -12.49
C PRO A 134 5.35 -12.08 -13.69
N THR A 135 6.00 -13.24 -13.82
CA THR A 135 6.88 -13.58 -14.96
C THR A 135 6.14 -13.59 -16.30
N ARG A 136 4.82 -13.80 -16.29
CA ARG A 136 3.97 -13.75 -17.48
C ARG A 136 3.64 -12.30 -17.85
N LEU A 137 3.41 -11.43 -16.87
CA LEU A 137 3.15 -9.99 -17.07
C LEU A 137 4.37 -9.23 -17.58
N ALA A 138 5.57 -9.64 -17.13
CA ALA A 138 6.83 -9.03 -17.55
C ALA A 138 7.16 -9.24 -19.05
N ARG A 139 6.44 -10.14 -19.74
CA ARG A 139 6.68 -10.51 -21.12
C ARG A 139 5.78 -9.70 -22.07
N ALA A 140 6.37 -8.77 -22.82
CA ALA A 140 5.66 -7.95 -23.81
C ALA A 140 4.96 -8.79 -24.91
N ASP A 141 5.47 -9.99 -25.21
CA ASP A 141 4.92 -10.90 -26.23
C ASP A 141 3.79 -11.79 -25.70
N CYS A 142 3.34 -11.60 -24.45
CA CYS A 142 2.46 -12.57 -23.85
C CYS A 142 1.02 -12.47 -24.40
N PRO A 143 0.43 -13.56 -24.93
CA PRO A 143 -0.84 -13.50 -25.68
C PRO A 143 -2.07 -13.15 -24.85
N PHE A 144 -1.97 -13.09 -23.52
CA PHE A 144 -3.08 -12.66 -22.67
C PHE A 144 -3.14 -11.14 -22.48
N LEU A 145 -2.06 -10.41 -22.76
CA LEU A 145 -1.99 -8.96 -22.53
C LEU A 145 -3.04 -8.16 -23.32
N PRO A 146 -3.36 -8.47 -24.60
CA PRO A 146 -4.42 -7.74 -25.32
C PRO A 146 -5.80 -7.90 -24.69
N ARG A 147 -6.10 -9.09 -24.16
CA ARG A 147 -7.37 -9.33 -23.45
C ARG A 147 -7.37 -8.61 -22.11
N LEU A 148 -6.27 -8.72 -21.35
CA LEU A 148 -6.15 -8.02 -20.07
C LEU A 148 -6.29 -6.50 -20.26
N ALA A 149 -5.62 -5.92 -21.25
CA ALA A 149 -5.72 -4.48 -21.54
C ALA A 149 -7.17 -4.03 -21.76
N ARG A 150 -7.95 -4.80 -22.53
CA ARG A 150 -9.38 -4.53 -22.75
C ARG A 150 -10.19 -4.66 -21.48
N ASP A 151 -9.97 -5.72 -20.70
CA ASP A 151 -10.71 -6.00 -19.46
C ASP A 151 -10.43 -4.89 -18.42
N LEU A 152 -9.18 -4.42 -18.32
CA LEU A 152 -8.79 -3.29 -17.45
C LEU A 152 -9.41 -1.98 -17.92
N LYS A 153 -9.30 -1.64 -19.22
CA LYS A 153 -9.88 -0.39 -19.76
C LYS A 153 -11.40 -0.34 -19.59
N ALA A 154 -12.08 -1.48 -19.69
CA ALA A 154 -13.53 -1.57 -19.51
C ALA A 154 -13.96 -1.45 -18.04
N SER A 155 -13.14 -1.93 -17.11
CA SER A 155 -13.44 -1.91 -15.67
C SER A 155 -13.06 -0.57 -15.02
N ASP A 156 -11.90 -0.03 -15.41
CA ASP A 156 -11.27 1.14 -14.80
C ASP A 156 -10.82 2.11 -15.92
N PRO A 157 -11.75 2.78 -16.61
CA PRO A 157 -11.45 3.58 -17.80
C PRO A 157 -10.57 4.80 -17.53
N ASP A 158 -10.57 5.30 -16.30
CA ASP A 158 -9.85 6.50 -15.87
C ASP A 158 -8.43 6.20 -15.37
N VAL A 159 -8.02 4.91 -15.31
CA VAL A 159 -6.64 4.54 -14.97
C VAL A 159 -5.72 4.85 -16.15
N SER A 160 -4.73 5.72 -15.89
CA SER A 160 -3.74 6.19 -16.86
C SER A 160 -2.57 5.21 -16.99
N ALA A 161 -2.19 4.56 -15.89
CA ALA A 161 -1.03 3.68 -15.81
C ALA A 161 -1.28 2.50 -14.87
N TRP A 162 -0.70 1.35 -15.22
CA TRP A 162 -0.76 0.14 -14.41
C TRP A 162 0.64 -0.31 -14.01
N GLU A 163 0.77 -0.78 -12.79
CA GLU A 163 1.93 -1.50 -12.30
C GLU A 163 1.53 -2.87 -11.76
N PHE A 164 2.48 -3.79 -11.72
CA PHE A 164 2.31 -5.10 -11.10
C PHE A 164 3.45 -5.40 -10.14
N TRP A 165 3.16 -6.16 -9.09
CA TRP A 165 4.15 -6.62 -8.13
C TRP A 165 4.96 -7.78 -8.73
N THR A 166 6.28 -7.61 -8.84
CA THR A 166 7.21 -8.63 -9.36
C THR A 166 7.51 -9.74 -8.36
N GLY A 167 7.29 -9.46 -7.06
CA GLY A 167 7.76 -10.26 -5.93
C GLY A 167 8.62 -9.45 -4.97
N ASP A 168 9.30 -8.42 -5.46
CA ASP A 168 10.23 -7.57 -4.70
C ASP A 168 10.04 -6.06 -4.94
N GLN A 169 9.44 -5.67 -6.06
CA GLN A 169 9.18 -4.27 -6.41
C GLN A 169 7.94 -4.12 -7.30
N TRP A 170 7.50 -2.88 -7.48
CA TRP A 170 6.53 -2.53 -8.50
C TRP A 170 7.24 -2.33 -9.84
N ALA A 171 6.64 -2.87 -10.90
CA ALA A 171 7.11 -2.69 -12.27
C ALA A 171 5.96 -2.22 -13.17
N PRO A 172 6.23 -1.35 -14.17
CA PRO A 172 5.25 -0.94 -15.15
C PRO A 172 4.67 -2.15 -15.90
N LEU A 173 3.34 -2.19 -16.02
CA LEU A 173 2.64 -3.16 -16.85
C LEU A 173 2.51 -2.60 -18.26
N ASN A 174 3.35 -3.09 -19.18
CA ASN A 174 3.33 -2.67 -20.58
C ASN A 174 2.13 -3.31 -21.31
N LEU A 175 0.99 -2.64 -21.28
CA LEU A 175 -0.21 -3.05 -22.00
C LEU A 175 -0.16 -2.60 -23.46
N PRO A 176 -0.61 -3.43 -24.42
CA PRO A 176 -0.82 -2.98 -25.79
C PRO A 176 -1.95 -1.95 -25.84
N ALA A 177 -1.89 -1.03 -26.81
CA ALA A 177 -2.99 -0.10 -27.06
C ALA A 177 -4.29 -0.87 -27.35
N VAL A 178 -5.37 -0.47 -26.68
CA VAL A 178 -6.72 -0.97 -26.94
C VAL A 178 -7.36 -0.01 -27.95
N PRO A 179 -7.85 -0.49 -29.11
CA PRO A 179 -8.59 0.35 -30.04
C PRO A 179 -9.89 0.84 -29.37
N ASP A 180 -10.24 2.10 -29.60
CA ASP A 180 -11.53 2.68 -29.21
C ASP A 180 -12.73 2.00 -29.90
#